data_AF-W4QMK7-F1
#
_entry.id   AF-W4QMK7-F1
#
_cell.length_a   1.000
_cell.length_b   1.000
_cell.length_c   1.000
_cell.angle_alpha   90.00
_cell.angle_beta   90.00
_cell.angle_gamma   90.00
#
_symmetry.space_group_name_H-M   'P 1'
#
loop_
_entity.id
_entity.type
_entity.pdbx_description
1 polymer ?
#
loop_
_entity_poly.entity_id
_entity_poly.type
_entity_poly.pdbx_seq_one_letter_code
_entity_poly.pdbx_strand_id
1 'polypeptide(L)'
;MSTFPPAVVFSAPTVTSHLFETHRQFYKELKIYHKFANELYFPECWIPHCTFAIGLNKDSLLRTFEHCLNQFQPFDGQITEIGIVKIEFVDGIHSSKTIFAKRL
;
A
#
# COMPACT_ATOMS: atom_id res chain seq x y z
N MET A 1 -0.44 12.98 2.66
CA MET A 1 -1.76 12.50 2.19
C MET A 1 -1.82 12.66 0.68
N SER A 2 -2.37 11.71 -0.06
CA SER A 2 -2.58 11.85 -1.51
C SER A 2 -3.74 10.97 -1.99
N THR A 3 -4.06 11.04 -3.29
CA THR A 3 -5.08 10.23 -3.96
C THR A 3 -4.57 9.64 -5.28
N PHE A 4 -5.10 8.48 -5.70
CA PHE A 4 -4.87 7.92 -7.05
C PHE A 4 -6.18 7.43 -7.69
N PRO A 5 -6.28 7.39 -9.04
CA PRO A 5 -7.42 6.82 -9.73
C PRO A 5 -7.56 5.31 -9.47
N PRO A 6 -8.78 4.75 -9.32
CA PRO A 6 -10.09 5.40 -9.36
C PRO A 6 -10.63 5.73 -7.95
N ALA A 7 -10.07 6.77 -7.31
CA ALA A 7 -10.52 7.34 -6.02
C ALA A 7 -10.14 6.55 -4.76
N VAL A 8 -8.84 6.58 -4.46
CA VAL A 8 -8.26 6.09 -3.22
C VAL A 8 -7.69 7.26 -2.41
N VAL A 9 -7.82 7.22 -1.08
CA VAL A 9 -7.12 8.13 -0.15
C VAL A 9 -6.10 7.32 0.64
N PHE A 10 -4.87 7.82 0.73
CA PHE A 10 -3.78 7.12 1.40
C PHE A 10 -2.77 8.08 2.05
N SER A 11 -2.02 7.55 3.02
CA SER A 11 -0.79 8.15 3.51
C SER A 11 0.41 7.56 2.78
N ALA A 12 1.33 8.43 2.36
CA ALA A 12 2.61 8.02 1.82
C ALA A 12 3.67 8.23 2.91
N PRO A 13 4.52 7.24 3.20
CA PRO A 13 5.66 7.44 4.08
C PRO A 13 6.72 8.28 3.37
N THR A 14 7.60 8.90 4.15
CA THR A 14 8.88 9.37 3.60
C THR A 14 9.65 8.17 3.06
N VAL A 15 10.00 8.20 1.77
CA VAL A 15 10.77 7.12 1.15
C VAL A 15 12.22 7.21 1.63
N THR A 16 12.62 6.28 2.49
CA THR A 16 14.00 6.14 2.95
C THR A 16 14.76 5.14 2.09
N SER A 17 16.09 5.25 2.07
CA SER A 17 16.96 4.25 1.42
C SER A 17 16.73 2.85 1.97
N HIS A 18 16.49 2.71 3.27
CA HIS A 18 16.18 1.44 3.92
C HIS A 18 14.85 0.84 3.43
N LEU A 19 13.78 1.64 3.34
CA LEU A 19 12.49 1.18 2.81
C LEU A 19 12.65 0.68 1.37
N PHE A 20 13.38 1.43 0.56
CA PHE A 20 13.58 1.12 -0.85
C PHE A 20 14.45 -0.14 -1.04
N GLU A 21 15.50 -0.29 -0.25
CA GLU A 21 16.36 -1.48 -0.29
C GLU A 21 15.63 -2.74 0.19
N THR A 22 14.83 -2.64 1.25
CA THR A 22 13.96 -3.74 1.70
C THR A 22 13.06 -4.20 0.57
N HIS A 23 12.39 -3.27 -0.14
CA HIS A 23 11.56 -3.62 -1.29
C HIS A 23 12.36 -4.32 -2.41
N ARG A 24 13.54 -3.82 -2.77
CA ARG A 24 14.41 -4.45 -3.78
C ARG A 24 14.81 -5.87 -3.40
N GLN A 25 15.14 -6.11 -2.13
CA GLN A 25 15.48 -7.44 -1.62
C GLN A 25 14.28 -8.37 -1.73
N PHE A 26 13.10 -7.94 -1.29
CA PHE A 26 11.87 -8.73 -1.44
C PHE A 26 11.54 -9.06 -2.88
N TYR A 27 11.64 -8.08 -3.77
CA TYR A 27 11.45 -8.28 -5.20
C TYR A 27 12.43 -9.33 -5.74
N LYS A 28 13.72 -9.24 -5.39
CA LYS A 28 14.75 -10.20 -5.83
C LYS A 28 14.51 -11.62 -5.32
N GLU A 29 14.16 -11.78 -4.04
CA GLU A 29 13.90 -13.10 -3.44
C GLU A 29 12.67 -13.78 -4.05
N LEU A 30 11.68 -13.01 -4.50
CA LEU A 30 10.47 -13.51 -5.15
C LEU A 30 10.56 -13.64 -6.67
N LYS A 31 11.78 -13.67 -7.25
CA LYS A 31 12.00 -13.71 -8.71
C LYS A 31 11.23 -14.79 -9.46
N ILE A 32 11.03 -15.95 -8.85
CA ILE A 32 10.30 -17.07 -9.48
C ILE A 32 8.81 -16.77 -9.70
N TYR A 33 8.27 -15.77 -8.99
CA TYR A 33 6.88 -15.33 -9.06
C TYR A 33 6.69 -14.06 -9.89
N HIS A 34 7.75 -13.47 -10.46
CA HIS A 34 7.66 -12.20 -11.20
C HIS A 34 6.66 -12.20 -12.35
N LYS A 35 6.46 -13.34 -13.01
CA LYS A 35 5.46 -13.48 -14.08
C LYS A 35 4.01 -13.22 -13.62
N PHE A 36 3.76 -13.23 -12.32
CA PHE A 36 2.46 -12.93 -11.69
C PHE A 36 2.43 -11.57 -11.02
N ALA A 37 3.58 -10.88 -10.92
CA ALA A 37 3.67 -9.60 -10.26
C ALA A 37 3.11 -8.48 -11.15
N ASN A 38 2.43 -7.51 -10.53
CA ASN A 38 2.00 -6.30 -11.21
C ASN A 38 3.19 -5.32 -11.33
N GLU A 39 3.41 -4.76 -12.51
CA GLU A 39 4.50 -3.84 -12.82
C GLU A 39 4.55 -2.61 -11.91
N LEU A 40 3.40 -2.19 -11.36
CA LEU A 40 3.32 -1.11 -10.36
C LEU A 40 4.07 -1.42 -9.05
N TYR A 41 4.50 -2.67 -8.84
CA TYR A 41 5.30 -3.09 -7.70
C TYR A 41 6.74 -3.46 -8.10
N PHE A 42 7.19 -3.08 -9.30
CA PHE A 42 8.58 -3.24 -9.68
C PHE A 42 9.45 -2.19 -8.97
N PRO A 43 10.77 -2.45 -8.81
CA PRO A 43 11.71 -1.41 -8.40
C PRO A 43 11.54 -0.16 -9.27
N GLU A 44 11.66 1.03 -8.67
CA GLU A 44 11.41 2.34 -9.30
C GLU A 44 9.93 2.63 -9.68
N CYS A 45 9.06 1.63 -9.78
CA CYS A 45 7.63 1.80 -10.07
C CYS A 45 6.76 1.81 -8.81
N TRP A 46 7.23 1.17 -7.73
CA TRP A 46 6.49 1.05 -6.47
C TRP A 46 6.38 2.38 -5.73
N ILE A 47 5.14 2.81 -5.49
CA ILE A 47 4.80 3.93 -4.62
C ILE A 47 4.37 3.36 -3.26
N PRO A 48 5.21 3.38 -2.21
CA PRO A 48 4.81 2.89 -0.89
C PRO A 48 3.68 3.74 -0.33
N HIS A 49 2.64 3.10 0.18
CA HIS A 49 1.51 3.80 0.79
C HIS A 49 0.76 2.93 1.80
N CYS A 50 0.04 3.59 2.70
CA CYS A 50 -0.98 2.99 3.55
C CYS A 50 -2.34 3.58 3.19
N THR A 51 -3.18 2.73 2.59
CA THR A 51 -4.53 3.07 2.15
C THR A 51 -5.46 3.30 3.33
N PHE A 52 -6.15 4.44 3.32
CA PHE A 52 -7.19 4.76 4.31
C PHE A 52 -8.59 4.45 3.81
N ALA A 53 -8.85 4.67 2.51
CA ALA A 53 -10.14 4.40 1.89
C ALA A 53 -10.02 4.15 0.39
N ILE A 54 -10.83 3.24 -0.15
CA ILE A 54 -10.87 2.85 -1.57
C ILE A 54 -12.31 2.81 -2.08
N GLY A 55 -12.49 2.85 -3.40
CA GLY A 55 -13.81 2.72 -4.03
C GLY A 55 -14.73 3.90 -3.77
N LEU A 56 -14.16 5.10 -3.58
CA LEU A 56 -14.93 6.30 -3.26
C LEU A 56 -15.57 6.89 -4.52
N ASN A 57 -16.82 7.36 -4.40
CA ASN A 57 -17.35 8.31 -5.38
C ASN A 57 -16.74 9.72 -5.14
N LYS A 58 -16.95 10.65 -6.07
CA LYS A 58 -16.38 12.00 -6.02
C LYS A 58 -16.66 12.72 -4.69
N ASP A 59 -17.90 12.71 -4.22
CA ASP A 59 -18.28 13.43 -3.00
C ASP A 59 -17.67 12.80 -1.74
N SER A 60 -17.59 11.47 -1.70
CA SER A 60 -16.96 10.75 -0.59
C SER A 60 -15.45 10.94 -0.62
N LEU A 61 -14.82 10.99 -1.80
CA LEU A 61 -13.41 11.31 -1.94
C LEU A 61 -13.07 12.68 -1.35
N LEU A 62 -13.85 13.71 -1.69
CA LEU A 62 -13.63 15.07 -1.18
C LEU A 62 -13.79 15.13 0.35
N ARG A 63 -14.86 14.55 0.89
CA ARG A 63 -15.10 14.53 2.34
C ARG A 63 -14.04 13.75 3.10
N THR A 64 -13.64 12.57 2.60
CA THR A 64 -12.56 11.79 3.22
C THR A 64 -11.26 12.58 3.20
N PHE A 65 -10.92 13.22 2.07
CA PHE A 65 -9.70 14.01 1.95
C PHE A 65 -9.71 15.23 2.90
N GLU A 66 -10.82 15.95 3.00
CA GLU A 66 -11.00 17.07 3.93
C GLU A 66 -10.85 16.63 5.39
N HIS A 67 -11.50 15.52 5.78
CA HIS A 67 -11.36 14.96 7.13
C HIS A 67 -9.89 14.63 7.43
N CYS A 68 -9.25 13.95 6.48
CA CYS A 68 -7.84 13.62 6.53
C CYS A 68 -6.94 14.86 6.69
N LEU A 69 -7.19 15.96 5.97
CA LEU A 69 -6.42 17.20 6.12
C LEU A 69 -6.58 17.83 7.50
N ASN A 70 -7.77 17.76 8.10
CA ASN A 70 -8.05 18.37 9.39
C ASN A 70 -7.54 17.56 10.58
N GLN A 71 -7.43 16.23 10.44
CA GLN A 71 -7.14 15.32 11.56
C GLN A 71 -5.75 14.70 11.49
N PHE A 72 -5.15 14.56 10.31
CA PHE A 72 -3.88 13.86 10.16
C PHE A 72 -2.73 14.64 10.80
N GLN A 73 -1.99 13.96 11.65
CA GLN A 73 -0.72 14.44 12.19
C GLN A 73 0.40 13.53 11.68
N PRO A 74 1.55 14.09 11.25
CA PRO A 74 2.73 13.29 10.94
C PRO A 74 3.12 12.40 12.12
N PHE A 75 3.52 11.17 11.83
CA PHE A 75 3.97 10.21 12.83
C PHE A 75 5.14 9.39 12.28
N ASP A 76 5.97 8.92 13.19
CA ASP A 76 7.04 7.98 12.88
C ASP A 76 6.52 6.54 12.98
N GLY A 77 7.01 5.68 12.08
CA GLY A 77 6.63 4.28 12.02
C GLY A 77 7.85 3.39 11.76
N GLN A 78 7.80 2.15 12.25
CA GLN A 78 8.81 1.14 12.01
C GLN A 78 8.16 -0.09 11.37
N ILE A 79 8.79 -0.61 10.31
CA ILE A 79 8.41 -1.90 9.74
C ILE A 79 9.02 -2.99 10.61
N THR A 80 8.18 -3.82 11.22
CA THR A 80 8.59 -4.89 12.15
C THR A 80 8.33 -6.29 11.62
N GLU A 81 7.50 -6.41 10.59
CA GLU A 81 7.03 -7.68 10.05
C GLU A 81 6.63 -7.51 8.59
N ILE A 82 6.78 -8.58 7.80
CA ILE A 82 6.29 -8.68 6.44
C ILE A 82 5.40 -9.90 6.29
N GLY A 83 4.24 -9.70 5.66
CA GLY A 83 3.24 -10.73 5.46
C GLY A 83 2.85 -10.94 4.01
N ILE A 84 2.41 -12.15 3.71
CA ILE A 84 1.73 -12.51 2.47
C ILE A 84 0.23 -12.44 2.74
N VAL A 85 -0.48 -11.64 1.94
CA VAL A 85 -1.92 -11.43 2.07
C VAL A 85 -2.61 -12.06 0.87
N LYS A 86 -3.58 -12.94 1.13
CA LYS A 86 -4.53 -13.40 0.11
C LYS A 86 -5.66 -12.38 0.02
N ILE A 87 -5.88 -11.87 -1.18
CA ILE A 87 -6.99 -10.97 -1.49
C ILE A 87 -8.00 -11.74 -2.33
N GLU A 88 -9.27 -11.72 -1.93
CA GLU A 88 -10.38 -12.30 -2.70
C GLU A 88 -11.24 -11.17 -3.25
N PHE A 89 -11.60 -11.28 -4.53
CA PHE A 89 -12.39 -10.26 -5.22
C PHE A 89 -13.79 -10.79 -5.54
N VAL A 90 -14.83 -10.06 -5.12
CA VAL A 90 -16.24 -10.25 -5.51
C VAL A 90 -16.82 -8.85 -5.67
N ASP A 91 -17.01 -8.39 -6.91
CA ASP A 91 -17.42 -7.00 -7.24
C ASP A 91 -16.59 -5.89 -6.54
N GLY A 92 -15.31 -6.18 -6.27
CA GLY A 92 -14.42 -5.38 -5.44
C GLY A 92 -13.59 -6.25 -4.50
N ILE A 93 -12.87 -5.67 -3.54
CA ILE A 93 -12.17 -6.46 -2.50
C ILE A 93 -13.21 -7.00 -1.53
N HIS A 94 -13.37 -8.32 -1.51
CA HIS A 94 -14.29 -9.03 -0.60
C HIS A 94 -13.61 -9.42 0.71
N SER A 95 -12.37 -9.92 0.64
CA SER A 95 -11.59 -10.29 1.83
C SER A 95 -10.10 -10.03 1.61
N SER A 96 -9.40 -9.72 2.72
CA SER A 96 -7.95 -9.71 2.77
C SER A 96 -7.51 -10.46 4.03
N LYS A 97 -6.74 -11.53 3.85
CA LYS A 97 -6.27 -12.37 4.96
C LYS A 97 -4.78 -12.55 4.87
N THR A 98 -4.06 -12.22 5.93
CA THR A 98 -2.65 -12.60 6.08
C THR A 98 -2.56 -14.12 6.21
N ILE A 99 -1.91 -14.76 5.24
CA ILE A 99 -1.73 -16.22 5.18
C ILE A 99 -0.34 -16.66 5.64
N PHE A 100 0.61 -15.74 5.70
CA PHE A 100 1.95 -15.93 6.23
C PHE A 100 2.49 -14.61 6.72
N ALA A 101 3.30 -14.62 7.78
CA ALA A 101 4.00 -13.44 8.26
C ALA A 101 5.36 -13.82 8.86
N LYS A 102 6.34 -12.92 8.73
CA LYS A 102 7.69 -13.08 9.25
C LYS A 102 8.19 -11.75 9.81
N ARG A 103 8.61 -11.74 11.08
CA ARG A 103 9.29 -10.59 11.68
C ARG A 103 10.63 -10.31 11.01
N LEU A 104 10.94 -9.03 10.89
CA LEU A 104 12.21 -8.52 10.38
C LEU A 104 13.29 -8.50 11.47
#